data_AF-A0A7K4HH63-F1
#
_entry.id   AF-A0A7K4HH63-F1
#
_cell.length_a   1.000
_cell.length_b   1.000
_cell.length_c   1.000
_cell.angle_alpha   90.00
_cell.angle_beta   90.00
_cell.angle_gamma   90.00
#
_symmetry.space_group_name_H-M   'P 1'
#
loop_
_entity.id
_entity.type
_entity.pdbx_description
1 polymer ?
#
loop_
_entity_poly.entity_id
_entity_poly.type
_entity_poly.pdbx_seq_one_letter_code
_entity_poly.pdbx_strand_id
1 'polypeptide(L)'
;MTIQELEALFKKMLKDQEEVTKKDEIYLEDIKDFSLKLNLEILDLRAYQIFEKDNYSYKFGEVLDKPDMTITISDPAPARKFLSGEKVFYIPVHQVEYKGMIEFDYVTSFEQITTDEGKKKKEITKAPFAVARFDEDKTYHPFFLGKLPMFRTYREDDSNATVKNYGSYVPINQSLGTYENQVIPYKVFKHFIDKADGIVVEDICGCRLKNECKHHDVSIGCMHIGSETKNIDLEDLEWGMNENVPGRFTTKEEALERVRLAIEDGLIPLLGRINPTGHLMSMCFCCSCCCVNGRSITYGPSTPKMFRRIEGLTVEVDPEVCVGCGDCLEVCVFKGMEMIDDKARVNQKRCLGCGRCETVCPNGAISIEFDDSTRVEGLIDKLETYVDVS
;
A
#
# COMPACT_ATOMS: atom_id res chain seq x y z
N MET A 1 23.84 0.10 -29.80
CA MET A 1 23.55 1.53 -29.57
C MET A 1 24.83 2.17 -29.10
N THR A 2 25.17 3.35 -29.60
CA THR A 2 26.35 4.12 -29.20
C THR A 2 26.09 4.88 -27.90
N ILE A 3 27.14 5.29 -27.20
CA ILE A 3 27.03 6.14 -25.99
C ILE A 3 26.29 7.45 -26.32
N GLN A 4 26.49 7.99 -27.52
CA GLN A 4 25.82 9.22 -27.99
C GLN A 4 24.30 9.06 -28.09
N GLU A 5 23.82 7.88 -28.52
CA GLU A 5 22.39 7.57 -28.57
C GLU A 5 21.78 7.45 -27.15
N LEU A 6 22.51 6.86 -26.19
CA LEU A 6 22.08 6.80 -24.79
C LEU A 6 22.03 8.18 -24.14
N GLU A 7 23.05 9.01 -24.39
CA GLU A 7 23.09 10.40 -23.92
C GLU A 7 21.91 11.21 -24.46
N ALA A 8 21.58 11.04 -25.74
CA ALA A 8 20.42 11.69 -26.35
C ALA A 8 19.10 11.25 -25.70
N LEU A 9 18.92 9.96 -25.45
CA LEU A 9 17.73 9.44 -24.75
C LEU A 9 17.65 9.95 -23.31
N PHE A 10 18.77 10.04 -22.60
CA PHE A 10 18.80 10.54 -21.23
C PHE A 10 18.43 12.02 -21.15
N LYS A 11 19.03 12.86 -22.00
CA LYS A 11 18.63 14.27 -22.09
C LYS A 11 17.16 14.44 -22.49
N LYS A 12 16.67 13.60 -23.41
CA LYS A 12 15.26 13.59 -23.81
C LYS A 12 14.37 13.23 -22.62
N MET A 13 14.66 12.15 -21.89
CA MET A 13 13.91 11.75 -20.71
C MET A 13 13.83 12.90 -19.70
N LEU A 14 14.96 13.51 -19.32
CA LEU A 14 14.99 14.62 -18.35
C LEU A 14 14.12 15.82 -18.77
N LYS A 15 14.12 16.15 -20.07
CA LYS A 15 13.29 17.21 -20.65
C LYS A 15 11.81 16.83 -20.72
N ASP A 16 11.51 15.59 -21.10
CA ASP A 16 10.13 15.09 -21.13
C ASP A 16 9.52 15.13 -19.71
N GLN A 17 10.31 14.80 -18.69
CA GLN A 17 9.90 14.94 -17.30
C GLN A 17 9.54 16.39 -16.95
N GLU A 18 10.36 17.36 -17.37
CA GLU A 18 10.07 18.79 -17.19
C GLU A 18 8.71 19.18 -17.80
N GLU A 19 8.41 18.69 -19.00
CA GLU A 19 7.15 18.99 -19.67
C GLU A 19 5.94 18.31 -19.00
N VAL A 20 6.09 17.06 -18.54
CA VAL A 20 5.05 16.36 -17.77
C VAL A 20 4.79 17.11 -16.46
N THR A 21 5.85 17.58 -15.79
CA THR A 21 5.72 18.32 -14.53
C THR A 21 4.93 19.63 -14.65
N LYS A 22 4.79 20.18 -15.87
CA LYS A 22 4.06 21.43 -16.13
C LYS A 22 2.61 21.22 -16.58
N LYS A 23 2.25 20.03 -17.07
CA LYS A 23 1.00 19.80 -17.82
C LYS A 23 0.08 18.73 -17.22
N ASP A 24 0.61 17.78 -16.46
CA ASP A 24 -0.17 16.69 -15.90
C ASP A 24 -0.78 17.09 -14.54
N GLU A 25 -2.09 17.37 -14.52
CA GLU A 25 -2.83 17.77 -13.31
C GLU A 25 -2.79 16.70 -12.20
N ILE A 26 -2.79 15.40 -12.57
CA ILE A 26 -2.68 14.28 -11.61
C ILE A 26 -1.26 14.22 -11.05
N TYR A 27 -0.26 14.61 -11.83
CA TYR A 27 1.11 14.74 -11.37
C TYR A 27 1.28 15.87 -10.37
N LEU A 28 0.84 17.07 -10.74
CA LEU A 28 0.92 18.26 -9.91
C LEU A 28 0.27 18.03 -8.53
N GLU A 29 -0.87 17.34 -8.48
CA GLU A 29 -1.52 16.98 -7.22
C GLU A 29 -0.76 15.93 -6.40
N ASP A 30 -0.10 14.96 -7.04
CA ASP A 30 0.69 13.92 -6.35
C ASP A 30 2.03 14.43 -5.81
N ILE A 31 2.59 15.49 -6.41
CA ILE A 31 3.87 16.10 -6.02
C ILE A 31 3.74 17.39 -5.18
N LYS A 32 2.54 17.91 -4.95
CA LYS A 32 2.33 19.15 -4.17
C LYS A 32 2.89 19.12 -2.73
N ASP A 33 3.06 17.93 -2.15
CA ASP A 33 3.61 17.72 -0.81
C ASP A 33 4.89 16.86 -0.87
N PHE A 34 5.55 16.83 -2.03
CA PHE A 34 6.68 15.98 -2.35
C PHE A 34 7.97 16.79 -2.47
N SER A 35 9.03 16.28 -1.84
CA SER A 35 10.40 16.78 -1.99
C SER A 35 11.31 15.57 -2.17
N LEU A 36 12.00 15.49 -3.32
CA LEU A 36 12.97 14.43 -3.59
C LEU A 36 14.15 14.95 -4.42
N LYS A 37 15.35 14.69 -3.91
CA LYS A 37 16.63 14.84 -4.62
C LYS A 37 17.09 13.48 -5.13
N LEU A 38 17.12 13.30 -6.44
CA LEU A 38 17.43 12.03 -7.09
C LEU A 38 18.73 12.16 -7.91
N ASN A 39 19.68 11.26 -7.66
CA ASN A 39 20.79 10.99 -8.57
C ASN A 39 20.44 9.82 -9.49
N LEU A 40 20.86 9.93 -10.75
CA LEU A 40 20.75 8.89 -11.75
C LEU A 40 22.14 8.57 -12.29
N GLU A 41 22.53 7.30 -12.17
CA GLU A 41 23.82 6.77 -12.58
C GLU A 41 23.60 5.62 -13.56
N ILE A 42 23.59 5.93 -14.85
CA ILE A 42 23.20 4.99 -15.90
C ILE A 42 24.43 4.71 -16.75
N LEU A 43 25.05 3.55 -16.54
CA LEU A 43 26.37 3.23 -17.05
C LEU A 43 27.37 4.33 -16.64
N ASP A 44 28.07 4.93 -17.62
CA ASP A 44 29.00 6.03 -17.41
C ASP A 44 28.31 7.42 -17.41
N LEU A 45 26.99 7.47 -17.58
CA LEU A 45 26.23 8.72 -17.63
C LEU A 45 25.67 9.06 -16.25
N ARG A 46 25.62 10.37 -15.97
CA ARG A 46 25.19 10.92 -14.69
C ARG A 46 24.17 12.02 -14.90
N ALA A 47 23.19 12.12 -14.02
CA ALA A 47 22.34 13.30 -13.90
C ALA A 47 21.76 13.39 -12.49
N TYR A 48 21.24 14.56 -12.14
CA TYR A 48 20.33 14.68 -11.02
C TYR A 48 19.00 15.27 -11.44
N GLN A 49 17.98 14.98 -10.63
CA GLN A 49 16.65 15.57 -10.68
C GLN A 49 16.25 16.00 -9.27
N ILE A 50 15.65 17.17 -9.16
CA ILE A 50 15.10 17.70 -7.91
C ILE A 50 13.61 17.94 -8.16
N PHE A 51 12.79 17.29 -7.37
CA PHE A 51 11.35 17.42 -7.37
C PHE A 51 10.94 18.16 -6.10
N GLU A 52 10.30 19.31 -6.24
CA GLU A 52 9.74 20.13 -5.16
C GLU A 52 8.31 20.53 -5.53
N LYS A 53 7.53 20.95 -4.52
CA LYS A 53 6.10 21.30 -4.58
C LYS A 53 5.66 22.05 -5.85
N ASP A 54 6.45 22.99 -6.33
CA ASP A 54 6.16 23.81 -7.51
C ASP A 54 7.34 23.91 -8.48
N ASN A 55 8.37 23.09 -8.29
CA ASN A 55 9.62 23.22 -9.02
C ASN A 55 10.20 21.86 -9.37
N TYR A 56 10.52 21.70 -10.64
CA TYR A 56 11.32 20.59 -11.12
C TYR A 56 12.58 21.16 -11.76
N SER A 57 13.73 20.68 -11.31
CA SER A 57 15.00 21.04 -11.90
C SER A 57 15.85 19.79 -12.11
N TYR A 58 16.72 19.84 -13.11
CA TYR A 58 17.60 18.73 -13.42
C TYR A 58 18.90 19.24 -14.01
N LYS A 59 19.94 18.40 -13.95
CA LYS A 59 21.18 18.66 -14.67
C LYS A 59 21.80 17.37 -15.12
N PHE A 60 22.08 17.31 -16.42
CA PHE A 60 22.82 16.22 -17.02
C PHE A 60 24.33 16.44 -16.83
N GLY A 61 25.07 15.37 -16.56
CA GLY A 61 26.51 15.37 -16.34
C GLY A 61 26.95 15.62 -14.90
N GLU A 62 26.01 15.85 -13.97
CA GLU A 62 26.30 16.13 -12.56
C GLU A 62 25.48 15.24 -11.63
N VAL A 63 25.94 15.11 -10.39
CA VAL A 63 25.26 14.43 -9.29
C VAL A 63 25.21 15.37 -8.08
N LEU A 64 24.25 15.17 -7.20
CA LEU A 64 24.16 15.87 -5.93
C LEU A 64 25.06 15.19 -4.89
N ASP A 65 25.71 15.98 -4.03
CA ASP A 65 26.50 15.46 -2.90
C ASP A 65 25.64 14.80 -1.82
N LYS A 66 24.40 15.28 -1.66
CA LYS A 66 23.41 14.79 -0.70
C LYS A 66 22.06 14.54 -1.39
N PRO A 67 21.97 13.47 -2.21
CA PRO A 67 20.69 13.05 -2.76
C PRO A 67 19.85 12.37 -1.67
N ASP A 68 18.54 12.35 -1.84
CA ASP A 68 17.65 11.50 -1.04
C ASP A 68 17.69 10.05 -1.55
N MET A 69 18.02 9.87 -2.84
CA MET A 69 18.12 8.58 -3.49
C MET A 69 19.08 8.63 -4.69
N THR A 70 19.77 7.53 -4.95
CA THR A 70 20.53 7.29 -6.18
C THR A 70 20.00 6.04 -6.88
N ILE A 71 19.64 6.13 -8.16
CA ILE A 71 19.31 4.96 -9.00
C ILE A 71 20.49 4.67 -9.91
N THR A 72 21.02 3.45 -9.83
CA THR A 72 22.10 2.96 -10.66
C THR A 72 21.59 1.90 -11.63
N ILE A 73 21.92 2.02 -12.92
CA ILE A 73 21.62 1.01 -13.95
C ILE A 73 22.92 0.65 -14.66
N SER A 74 23.34 -0.62 -14.54
CA SER A 74 24.66 -1.07 -15.00
C SER A 74 24.63 -1.87 -16.30
N ASP A 75 23.44 -2.23 -16.81
CA ASP A 75 23.30 -3.01 -18.05
C ASP A 75 22.79 -2.13 -19.21
N PRO A 76 23.47 -2.11 -20.38
CA PRO A 76 23.08 -1.30 -21.54
C PRO A 76 21.69 -1.61 -22.13
N ALA A 77 21.26 -2.87 -22.12
CA ALA A 77 19.98 -3.26 -22.73
C ALA A 77 18.76 -2.72 -21.95
N PRO A 78 18.65 -2.89 -20.62
CA PRO A 78 17.58 -2.28 -19.85
C PRO A 78 17.77 -0.76 -19.67
N ALA A 79 19.00 -0.24 -19.62
CA ALA A 79 19.24 1.21 -19.62
C ALA A 79 18.60 1.89 -20.83
N ARG A 80 18.74 1.31 -22.02
CA ARG A 80 18.07 1.81 -23.23
C ARG A 80 16.55 1.87 -23.05
N LYS A 81 15.94 0.76 -22.64
CA LYS A 81 14.48 0.67 -22.53
C LYS A 81 13.93 1.63 -21.47
N PHE A 82 14.66 1.78 -20.37
CA PHE A 82 14.35 2.74 -19.31
C PHE A 82 14.33 4.18 -19.85
N LEU A 83 15.41 4.57 -20.56
CA LEU A 83 15.54 5.91 -21.10
C LEU A 83 14.60 6.20 -22.28
N SER A 84 14.15 5.17 -23.01
CA SER A 84 13.18 5.32 -24.11
C SER A 84 11.72 5.31 -23.64
N GLY A 85 11.45 5.06 -22.35
CA GLY A 85 10.09 4.93 -21.82
C GLY A 85 9.38 3.66 -22.28
N GLU A 86 10.11 2.68 -22.82
CA GLU A 86 9.57 1.38 -23.18
C GLU A 86 9.21 0.58 -21.90
N LYS A 87 8.26 -0.36 -22.00
CA LYS A 87 7.95 -1.31 -20.93
C LYS A 87 9.16 -2.22 -20.69
N VAL A 88 9.95 -1.88 -19.70
CA VAL A 88 10.98 -2.76 -19.11
C VAL A 88 10.39 -3.59 -17.97
N PHE A 89 9.25 -3.13 -17.43
CA PHE A 89 8.70 -3.50 -16.14
C PHE A 89 7.48 -4.42 -16.28
N TYR A 90 7.56 -5.58 -15.66
CA TYR A 90 6.49 -6.05 -14.78
C TYR A 90 7.05 -5.76 -13.39
N ILE A 91 6.30 -5.19 -12.45
CA ILE A 91 6.74 -5.10 -11.04
C ILE A 91 6.12 -6.30 -10.31
N PRO A 92 6.66 -7.52 -10.42
CA PRO A 92 6.40 -8.50 -9.39
C PRO A 92 7.09 -7.94 -8.15
N VAL A 93 6.29 -7.48 -7.18
CA VAL A 93 6.80 -7.11 -5.86
C VAL A 93 7.23 -8.41 -5.16
N HIS A 94 8.23 -9.12 -5.68
CA HIS A 94 8.72 -10.37 -5.14
C HIS A 94 10.16 -10.17 -4.71
N GLN A 95 10.30 -9.56 -3.52
CA GLN A 95 11.55 -9.48 -2.75
C GLN A 95 12.60 -8.56 -3.47
N VAL A 96 13.44 -7.75 -2.84
CA VAL A 96 14.60 -8.11 -2.04
C VAL A 96 15.18 -6.84 -1.36
N GLU A 97 15.63 -7.05 -0.12
CA GLU A 97 16.47 -6.28 0.81
C GLU A 97 16.12 -4.83 1.23
N TYR A 98 15.96 -4.67 2.55
CA TYR A 98 15.65 -3.43 3.24
C TYR A 98 16.82 -3.11 4.19
N LYS A 99 17.89 -2.52 3.64
CA LYS A 99 19.05 -1.92 4.37
C LYS A 99 19.62 -0.73 3.57
N GLY A 100 18.76 0.16 3.08
CA GLY A 100 19.17 1.36 2.32
C GLY A 100 19.43 1.13 0.83
N MET A 101 19.26 -0.10 0.32
CA MET A 101 19.31 -0.42 -1.11
C MET A 101 18.05 -1.20 -1.51
N ILE A 102 17.29 -0.70 -2.49
CA ILE A 102 16.22 -1.39 -3.21
C ILE A 102 16.83 -1.92 -4.51
N GLU A 103 16.73 -3.23 -4.78
CA GLU A 103 17.00 -3.74 -6.12
C GLU A 103 15.75 -3.62 -7.01
N PHE A 104 15.93 -3.12 -8.23
CA PHE A 104 14.93 -3.16 -9.28
C PHE A 104 15.18 -4.38 -10.17
N ASP A 105 14.11 -5.13 -10.44
CA ASP A 105 13.90 -6.19 -11.44
C ASP A 105 15.10 -7.02 -11.95
N TYR A 106 14.83 -8.29 -12.19
CA TYR A 106 15.83 -9.23 -12.65
C TYR A 106 15.81 -9.39 -14.18
N VAL A 107 16.99 -9.48 -14.80
CA VAL A 107 17.10 -10.11 -16.11
C VAL A 107 16.97 -11.61 -15.92
N THR A 108 15.90 -12.19 -16.44
CA THR A 108 15.67 -13.64 -16.42
C THR A 108 16.22 -14.28 -17.69
N SER A 109 17.22 -15.15 -17.55
CA SER A 109 17.74 -15.99 -18.65
C SER A 109 17.14 -17.39 -18.58
N PHE A 110 16.67 -17.92 -19.71
CA PHE A 110 16.09 -19.27 -19.82
C PHE A 110 17.01 -20.20 -20.60
N GLU A 111 17.23 -21.40 -20.09
CA GLU A 111 17.76 -22.54 -20.84
C GLU A 111 16.60 -23.34 -21.42
N GLN A 112 16.76 -23.85 -22.62
CA GLN A 112 15.82 -24.83 -23.14
C GLN A 112 16.30 -26.23 -22.73
N ILE A 113 15.63 -26.84 -21.76
CA ILE A 113 15.90 -28.21 -21.34
C ILE A 113 14.91 -29.16 -22.02
N THR A 114 15.37 -30.36 -22.37
CA THR A 114 14.49 -31.41 -22.89
C THR A 114 14.23 -32.39 -21.77
N THR A 115 12.95 -32.57 -21.44
CA THR A 115 12.45 -33.54 -20.45
C THR A 115 11.67 -34.65 -21.16
N ASP A 116 11.33 -35.73 -20.47
CA ASP A 116 10.54 -36.83 -21.01
C ASP A 116 9.14 -36.39 -21.52
N GLU A 117 8.66 -35.24 -21.03
CA GLU A 117 7.41 -34.59 -21.44
C GLU A 117 7.59 -33.51 -22.53
N GLY A 118 8.81 -33.35 -23.08
CA GLY A 118 9.13 -32.39 -24.14
C GLY A 118 10.08 -31.26 -23.73
N LYS A 119 10.23 -30.25 -24.60
CA LYS A 119 11.11 -29.09 -24.36
C LYS A 119 10.48 -28.14 -23.33
N LYS A 120 11.07 -28.06 -22.13
CA LYS A 120 10.71 -27.09 -21.08
C LYS A 120 11.75 -25.97 -21.01
N LYS A 121 11.34 -24.76 -20.61
CA LYS A 121 12.28 -23.67 -20.32
C LYS A 121 12.66 -23.76 -18.85
N LYS A 122 13.95 -23.94 -18.56
CA LYS A 122 14.52 -23.87 -17.21
C LYS A 122 15.03 -22.47 -16.99
N GLU A 123 14.58 -21.82 -15.94
CA GLU A 123 15.15 -20.55 -15.51
C GLU A 123 16.56 -20.78 -14.95
N ILE A 124 17.55 -20.04 -15.45
CA ILE A 124 18.96 -20.22 -15.06
C ILE A 124 19.43 -19.15 -14.08
N THR A 125 19.02 -17.89 -14.31
CA THR A 125 19.55 -16.75 -13.55
C THR A 125 18.51 -15.65 -13.46
N LYS A 126 18.41 -15.08 -12.25
CA LYS A 126 17.81 -13.76 -11.97
C LYS A 126 18.95 -12.83 -11.55
N ALA A 127 19.26 -11.80 -12.34
CA ALA A 127 20.28 -10.80 -11.96
C ALA A 127 19.67 -9.39 -11.93
N PRO A 128 19.78 -8.64 -10.82
CA PRO A 128 19.21 -7.30 -10.72
C PRO A 128 19.92 -6.38 -11.71
N PHE A 129 19.18 -5.62 -12.52
CA PHE A 129 19.79 -4.73 -13.50
C PHE A 129 19.84 -3.26 -13.06
N ALA A 130 19.08 -2.91 -12.02
CA ALA A 130 19.08 -1.57 -11.44
C ALA A 130 18.99 -1.62 -9.92
N VAL A 131 19.55 -0.63 -9.24
CA VAL A 131 19.57 -0.53 -7.77
C VAL A 131 19.27 0.92 -7.36
N ALA A 132 18.30 1.12 -6.46
CA ALA A 132 18.03 2.38 -5.77
C ALA A 132 18.67 2.38 -4.39
N ARG A 133 19.58 3.30 -4.10
CA ARG A 133 20.11 3.52 -2.76
C ARG A 133 19.52 4.77 -2.12
N PHE A 134 19.06 4.68 -0.89
CA PHE A 134 18.54 5.82 -0.12
C PHE A 134 19.63 6.46 0.73
N ASP A 135 19.44 7.74 1.03
CA ASP A 135 20.19 8.40 2.11
C ASP A 135 19.87 7.74 3.46
N GLU A 136 20.88 7.57 4.31
CA GLU A 136 20.77 6.80 5.57
C GLU A 136 19.71 7.36 6.53
N ASP A 137 19.41 8.66 6.43
CA ASP A 137 18.45 9.34 7.30
C ASP A 137 17.00 9.28 6.76
N LYS A 138 16.75 8.68 5.58
CA LYS A 138 15.43 8.70 4.93
C LYS A 138 14.95 7.32 4.49
N THR A 139 13.78 6.94 5.00
CA THR A 139 13.11 5.68 4.66
C THR A 139 11.91 5.93 3.75
N TYR A 140 11.96 5.44 2.50
CA TYR A 140 10.83 5.51 1.56
C TYR A 140 10.23 4.13 1.30
N HIS A 141 8.91 4.07 1.10
CA HIS A 141 8.22 2.83 0.74
C HIS A 141 8.25 2.60 -0.76
N PRO A 142 8.73 1.46 -1.31
CA PRO A 142 8.95 1.25 -2.76
C PRO A 142 7.90 1.79 -3.74
N PHE A 143 6.59 1.72 -3.40
CA PHE A 143 5.52 2.33 -4.23
C PHE A 143 5.64 3.85 -4.44
N PHE A 144 6.44 4.56 -3.64
CA PHE A 144 6.72 5.98 -3.83
C PHE A 144 7.37 6.27 -5.18
N LEU A 145 8.11 5.30 -5.74
CA LEU A 145 8.74 5.42 -7.06
C LEU A 145 7.69 5.56 -8.16
N GLY A 146 6.52 4.92 -7.99
CA GLY A 146 5.39 5.09 -8.91
C GLY A 146 4.84 6.52 -9.01
N LYS A 147 5.25 7.45 -8.12
CA LYS A 147 4.94 8.88 -8.25
C LYS A 147 5.85 9.62 -9.21
N LEU A 148 7.06 9.13 -9.47
CA LEU A 148 7.96 9.82 -10.38
C LEU A 148 7.43 9.66 -11.80
N PRO A 149 7.42 10.73 -12.62
CA PRO A 149 6.80 10.67 -13.93
C PRO A 149 7.46 9.63 -14.84
N MET A 150 8.76 9.34 -14.65
CA MET A 150 9.50 8.30 -15.37
C MET A 150 8.99 6.88 -15.09
N PHE A 151 8.21 6.66 -14.03
CA PHE A 151 7.59 5.38 -13.69
C PHE A 151 6.06 5.37 -13.91
N ARG A 152 5.46 6.44 -14.45
CA ARG A 152 3.99 6.57 -14.58
C ARG A 152 3.39 6.04 -15.87
N THR A 153 4.13 6.01 -16.99
CA THR A 153 3.70 5.41 -18.27
C THR A 153 3.34 3.91 -18.15
N TYR A 154 3.60 3.31 -16.99
CA TYR A 154 3.37 1.90 -16.69
C TYR A 154 2.03 1.64 -15.97
N ARG A 155 1.28 2.68 -15.60
CA ARG A 155 0.01 2.55 -14.86
C ARG A 155 -1.23 2.37 -15.75
N GLU A 156 -1.09 2.53 -17.06
CA GLU A 156 -2.21 2.42 -18.02
C GLU A 156 -2.65 0.97 -18.32
N ASP A 157 -1.88 -0.06 -17.93
CA ASP A 157 -2.27 -1.45 -18.20
C ASP A 157 -3.30 -2.01 -17.20
N ASP A 158 -3.43 -1.42 -16.01
CA ASP A 158 -4.33 -1.95 -14.98
C ASP A 158 -5.79 -1.47 -15.15
N SER A 159 -6.05 -0.50 -16.04
CA SER A 159 -7.42 -0.05 -16.33
C SER A 159 -8.22 -1.05 -17.18
N ASN A 160 -7.58 -2.07 -17.75
CA ASN A 160 -8.24 -3.16 -18.48
C ASN A 160 -8.45 -4.42 -17.64
N ALA A 161 -8.02 -4.45 -16.37
CA ALA A 161 -8.49 -5.46 -15.43
C ALA A 161 -9.97 -5.15 -15.12
N THR A 162 -10.89 -5.87 -15.75
CA THR A 162 -12.33 -5.88 -15.44
C THR A 162 -12.65 -6.34 -14.02
N VAL A 163 -11.64 -6.66 -13.20
CA VAL A 163 -11.75 -7.03 -11.79
C VAL A 163 -11.94 -5.76 -10.95
N LYS A 164 -13.17 -5.51 -10.52
CA LYS A 164 -13.46 -4.46 -9.53
C LYS A 164 -12.92 -4.86 -8.16
N ASN A 165 -11.66 -4.55 -7.88
CA ASN A 165 -11.13 -4.61 -6.51
C ASN A 165 -11.84 -3.55 -5.65
N TYR A 166 -12.65 -3.97 -4.67
CA TYR A 166 -13.43 -3.08 -3.81
C TYR A 166 -12.97 -3.08 -2.35
N GLY A 167 -11.95 -2.30 -1.99
CA GLY A 167 -11.53 -2.16 -0.59
C GLY A 167 -12.38 -1.14 0.19
N SER A 168 -12.92 -1.52 1.34
CA SER A 168 -13.56 -0.58 2.29
C SER A 168 -12.74 -0.49 3.58
N TYR A 169 -12.54 0.75 4.03
CA TYR A 169 -11.95 1.02 5.33
C TYR A 169 -13.05 1.03 6.39
N VAL A 170 -12.87 0.29 7.48
CA VAL A 170 -13.84 0.24 8.58
C VAL A 170 -13.28 0.98 9.80
N PRO A 171 -13.94 2.05 10.29
CA PRO A 171 -13.58 2.78 11.51
C PRO A 171 -13.41 1.86 12.69
N ILE A 172 -12.29 1.94 13.41
CA ILE A 172 -12.11 1.17 14.65
C ILE A 172 -12.65 1.92 15.86
N ASN A 173 -12.97 1.20 16.94
CA ASN A 173 -13.38 1.78 18.23
C ASN A 173 -14.62 2.70 18.19
N GLN A 174 -15.51 2.54 17.20
CA GLN A 174 -16.75 3.30 17.12
C GLN A 174 -17.94 2.44 17.56
N SER A 175 -18.80 2.94 18.45
CA SER A 175 -20.04 2.26 18.87
C SER A 175 -21.26 2.80 18.11
N LEU A 176 -22.27 1.97 17.89
CA LEU A 176 -23.58 2.39 17.34
C LEU A 176 -24.50 3.07 18.38
N GLY A 177 -23.94 3.58 19.46
CA GLY A 177 -24.69 4.18 20.55
C GLY A 177 -25.33 3.15 21.49
N THR A 178 -26.27 3.63 22.31
CA THR A 178 -26.80 2.93 23.50
C THR A 178 -27.53 1.63 23.25
N TYR A 179 -27.81 1.28 22.00
CA TYR A 179 -28.62 0.10 21.66
C TYR A 179 -27.78 -1.15 21.43
N GLU A 180 -26.51 -1.02 21.03
CA GLU A 180 -25.56 -2.14 20.88
C GLU A 180 -24.13 -1.61 21.09
N ASN A 181 -23.54 -1.88 22.27
CA ASN A 181 -22.19 -1.41 22.66
C ASN A 181 -21.04 -2.13 21.93
N GLN A 182 -21.18 -2.42 20.63
CA GLN A 182 -20.17 -3.12 19.83
C GLN A 182 -19.43 -2.15 18.90
N VAL A 183 -18.14 -2.44 18.67
CA VAL A 183 -17.32 -1.64 17.74
C VAL A 183 -17.70 -1.93 16.28
N ILE A 184 -17.73 -0.90 15.42
CA ILE A 184 -18.13 -1.02 14.00
C ILE A 184 -17.38 -2.12 13.24
N PRO A 185 -16.04 -2.28 13.32
CA PRO A 185 -15.37 -3.34 12.59
C PRO A 185 -15.84 -4.70 13.05
N TYR A 186 -16.00 -4.88 14.36
CA TYR A 186 -16.53 -6.13 14.89
C TYR A 186 -17.93 -6.42 14.34
N LYS A 187 -18.84 -5.44 14.29
CA LYS A 187 -20.19 -5.63 13.73
C LYS A 187 -20.17 -6.01 12.25
N VAL A 188 -19.40 -5.30 11.42
CA VAL A 188 -19.34 -5.57 9.98
C VAL A 188 -18.67 -6.92 9.71
N PHE A 189 -17.55 -7.21 10.37
CA PHE A 189 -16.88 -8.52 10.24
C PHE A 189 -17.80 -9.64 10.74
N LYS A 190 -18.48 -9.45 11.87
CA LYS A 190 -19.42 -10.42 12.43
C LYS A 190 -20.53 -10.76 11.46
N HIS A 191 -21.12 -9.77 10.79
CA HIS A 191 -22.14 -10.01 9.78
C HIS A 191 -21.65 -10.98 8.70
N PHE A 192 -20.48 -10.73 8.10
CA PHE A 192 -19.96 -11.57 7.02
C PHE A 192 -19.43 -12.91 7.53
N ILE A 193 -18.81 -12.96 8.71
CA ILE A 193 -18.34 -14.21 9.34
C ILE A 193 -19.52 -15.11 9.70
N ASP A 194 -20.61 -14.56 10.23
CA ASP A 194 -21.81 -15.32 10.58
C ASP A 194 -22.49 -15.92 9.35
N LYS A 195 -22.43 -15.23 8.20
CA LYS A 195 -22.96 -15.73 6.92
C LYS A 195 -21.98 -16.64 6.18
N ALA A 196 -20.70 -16.66 6.57
CA ALA A 196 -19.66 -17.39 5.85
C ALA A 196 -19.91 -18.91 5.83
N ASP A 197 -19.83 -19.49 4.64
CA ASP A 197 -19.99 -20.92 4.35
C ASP A 197 -18.70 -21.73 4.55
N GLY A 198 -17.57 -21.02 4.50
CA GLY A 198 -16.24 -21.51 4.80
C GLY A 198 -15.36 -20.36 5.26
N ILE A 199 -14.41 -20.66 6.16
CA ILE A 199 -13.47 -19.68 6.71
C ILE A 199 -12.09 -20.33 6.73
N VAL A 200 -11.15 -19.70 6.05
CA VAL A 200 -9.73 -20.04 6.09
C VAL A 200 -8.98 -18.88 6.73
N VAL A 201 -8.10 -19.19 7.67
CA VAL A 201 -7.22 -18.24 8.33
C VAL A 201 -5.77 -18.56 8.03
N GLU A 202 -4.97 -17.52 7.82
CA GLU A 202 -3.51 -17.61 7.85
C GLU A 202 -3.06 -17.43 9.30
N ASP A 203 -2.42 -18.42 9.93
CA ASP A 203 -1.95 -18.28 11.31
C ASP A 203 -0.78 -17.33 11.48
N ILE A 204 -0.17 -16.90 10.38
CA ILE A 204 0.96 -15.97 10.39
C ILE A 204 0.71 -14.90 9.34
N CYS A 205 0.84 -13.63 9.72
CA CYS A 205 0.88 -12.56 8.73
C CYS A 205 2.23 -12.60 8.01
N GLY A 206 2.26 -13.08 6.76
CA GLY A 206 3.49 -13.16 5.98
C GLY A 206 4.23 -11.82 5.88
N CYS A 207 3.52 -10.69 5.76
CA CYS A 207 4.15 -9.37 5.75
C CYS A 207 4.88 -9.04 7.06
N ARG A 208 4.29 -9.36 8.22
CA ARG A 208 4.92 -9.11 9.52
C ARG A 208 6.06 -10.07 9.80
N LEU A 209 5.90 -11.34 9.42
CA LEU A 209 6.94 -12.36 9.55
C LEU A 209 8.20 -11.94 8.77
N LYS A 210 8.03 -11.64 7.48
CA LYS A 210 9.13 -11.23 6.60
C LYS A 210 9.88 -9.99 7.07
N ASN A 211 9.15 -9.01 7.62
CA ASN A 211 9.74 -7.76 8.11
C ASN A 211 10.14 -7.82 9.59
N GLU A 212 10.12 -8.99 10.22
CA GLU A 212 10.44 -9.20 11.64
C GLU A 212 9.75 -8.21 12.58
N CYS A 213 8.46 -7.98 12.35
CA CYS A 213 7.67 -6.93 13.01
C CYS A 213 7.82 -6.96 14.54
N LYS A 214 8.13 -5.79 15.13
CA LYS A 214 8.24 -5.60 16.60
C LYS A 214 7.06 -4.86 17.22
N HIS A 215 6.12 -4.38 16.40
CA HIS A 215 5.05 -3.47 16.82
C HIS A 215 3.68 -4.15 16.94
N HIS A 216 3.53 -5.33 16.32
CA HIS A 216 2.25 -6.00 16.13
C HIS A 216 2.46 -7.51 16.15
N ASP A 217 1.51 -8.24 16.71
CA ASP A 217 1.56 -9.69 16.82
C ASP A 217 1.63 -10.37 15.44
N VAL A 218 2.66 -11.16 15.18
CA VAL A 218 2.85 -11.85 13.90
C VAL A 218 1.80 -12.94 13.63
N SER A 219 1.16 -13.47 14.68
CA SER A 219 0.17 -14.56 14.60
C SER A 219 -1.21 -14.13 14.09
N ILE A 220 -1.44 -12.83 13.94
CA ILE A 220 -2.71 -12.28 13.43
C ILE A 220 -2.60 -12.10 11.90
N GLY A 221 -2.68 -13.21 11.16
CA GLY A 221 -2.69 -13.23 9.69
C GLY A 221 -4.06 -12.91 9.08
N CYS A 222 -4.11 -12.86 7.74
CA CYS A 222 -5.34 -12.59 7.01
C CYS A 222 -6.36 -13.73 7.17
N MET A 223 -7.59 -13.47 6.73
CA MET A 223 -8.62 -14.50 6.64
C MET A 223 -9.39 -14.38 5.34
N HIS A 224 -9.91 -15.50 4.87
CA HIS A 224 -10.71 -15.61 3.67
C HIS A 224 -12.01 -16.31 4.03
N ILE A 225 -13.11 -15.78 3.53
CA ILE A 225 -14.44 -16.32 3.80
C ILE A 225 -15.22 -16.47 2.51
N GLY A 226 -16.16 -17.41 2.51
CA GLY A 226 -17.02 -17.68 1.37
C GLY A 226 -17.03 -19.15 0.98
N SER A 227 -17.97 -19.55 0.15
CA SER A 227 -18.10 -20.93 -0.34
C SER A 227 -16.87 -21.38 -1.14
N GLU A 228 -16.14 -20.46 -1.77
CA GLU A 228 -14.91 -20.78 -2.52
C GLU A 228 -13.65 -20.98 -1.67
N THR A 229 -13.69 -20.78 -0.35
CA THR A 229 -12.53 -21.11 0.50
C THR A 229 -12.16 -22.59 0.42
N LYS A 230 -13.13 -23.45 0.04
CA LYS A 230 -12.94 -24.90 -0.15
C LYS A 230 -11.97 -25.22 -1.30
N ASN A 231 -11.72 -24.26 -2.20
CA ASN A 231 -10.80 -24.40 -3.34
C ASN A 231 -9.41 -23.83 -3.06
N ILE A 232 -9.19 -23.30 -1.84
CA ILE A 232 -7.89 -22.76 -1.44
C ILE A 232 -6.97 -23.93 -1.12
N ASP A 233 -5.80 -23.96 -1.77
CA ASP A 233 -4.71 -24.85 -1.38
C ASP A 233 -4.13 -24.35 -0.05
N LEU A 234 -4.26 -25.17 0.99
CA LEU A 234 -3.81 -24.83 2.34
C LEU A 234 -2.30 -25.06 2.55
N GLU A 235 -1.70 -25.90 1.71
CA GLU A 235 -0.27 -26.25 1.75
C GLU A 235 0.56 -25.27 0.92
N ASP A 236 -0.04 -24.68 -0.11
CA ASP A 236 0.60 -23.72 -1.03
C ASP A 236 -0.16 -22.38 -1.11
N LEU A 237 -0.37 -21.74 0.05
CA LEU A 237 -0.90 -20.38 0.10
C LEU A 237 0.14 -19.35 -0.38
N GLU A 238 0.30 -19.23 -1.70
CA GLU A 238 1.11 -18.17 -2.33
C GLU A 238 0.39 -16.81 -2.39
N TRP A 239 -0.47 -16.49 -1.41
CA TRP A 239 -1.19 -15.23 -1.38
C TRP A 239 -0.35 -14.10 -0.77
N GLY A 240 0.61 -13.63 -1.57
CA GLY A 240 1.38 -12.42 -1.31
C GLY A 240 2.77 -12.66 -0.75
N MET A 241 3.77 -12.39 -1.58
CA MET A 241 5.18 -12.11 -1.25
C MET A 241 5.97 -13.11 -0.39
N ASN A 242 5.37 -14.19 0.13
CA ASN A 242 6.01 -15.17 1.01
C ASN A 242 5.64 -16.59 0.62
N GLU A 243 6.67 -17.42 0.51
CA GLU A 243 6.56 -18.87 0.39
C GLU A 243 6.20 -19.44 1.79
N ASN A 244 5.24 -20.37 1.85
CA ASN A 244 4.93 -21.21 3.03
C ASN A 244 4.28 -20.53 4.25
N VAL A 245 3.20 -19.76 4.08
CA VAL A 245 2.32 -19.41 5.22
C VAL A 245 1.18 -20.43 5.27
N PRO A 246 1.20 -21.43 6.18
CA PRO A 246 0.14 -22.42 6.23
C PRO A 246 -1.18 -21.77 6.62
N GLY A 247 -2.24 -22.12 5.89
CA GLY A 247 -3.60 -21.76 6.25
C GLY A 247 -4.33 -22.94 6.82
N ARG A 248 -5.43 -22.66 7.51
CA ARG A 248 -6.32 -23.70 7.99
C ARG A 248 -7.76 -23.23 8.01
N PHE A 249 -8.66 -24.20 7.99
CA PHE A 249 -10.05 -23.93 8.34
C PHE A 249 -10.18 -23.58 9.83
N THR A 250 -11.13 -22.71 10.13
CA THR A 250 -11.42 -22.26 11.50
C THR A 250 -12.92 -22.15 11.74
N THR A 251 -13.31 -21.93 12.99
CA THR A 251 -14.70 -21.68 13.37
C THR A 251 -15.04 -20.19 13.32
N LYS A 252 -16.33 -19.87 13.33
CA LYS A 252 -16.81 -18.48 13.37
C LYS A 252 -16.37 -17.77 14.64
N GLU A 253 -16.38 -18.46 15.77
CA GLU A 253 -15.98 -17.93 17.07
C GLU A 253 -14.50 -17.54 17.08
N GLU A 254 -13.63 -18.41 16.56
CA GLU A 254 -12.20 -18.13 16.47
C GLU A 254 -11.89 -17.00 15.47
N ALA A 255 -12.60 -16.93 14.35
CA ALA A 255 -12.49 -15.84 13.41
C ALA A 255 -12.89 -14.48 14.02
N LEU A 256 -13.97 -14.44 14.80
CA LEU A 256 -14.42 -13.26 15.53
C LEU A 256 -13.42 -12.83 16.60
N GLU A 257 -12.87 -13.78 17.35
CA GLU A 257 -11.85 -13.50 18.36
C GLU A 257 -10.58 -12.92 17.72
N ARG A 258 -10.18 -13.45 16.55
CA ARG A 258 -9.07 -12.88 15.79
C ARG A 258 -9.34 -11.42 15.39
N VAL A 259 -10.56 -11.07 14.98
CA VAL A 259 -10.93 -9.67 14.68
C VAL A 259 -10.77 -8.80 15.93
N ARG A 260 -11.22 -9.28 17.10
CA ARG A 260 -11.08 -8.56 18.38
C ARG A 260 -9.62 -8.29 18.70
N LEU A 261 -8.79 -9.35 18.68
CA LEU A 261 -7.34 -9.25 18.91
C LEU A 261 -6.68 -8.30 17.92
N ALA A 262 -7.09 -8.31 16.65
CA ALA A 262 -6.53 -7.42 15.65
C ALA A 262 -6.83 -5.94 15.93
N ILE A 263 -8.05 -5.64 16.38
CA ILE A 263 -8.45 -4.27 16.76
C ILE A 263 -7.64 -3.81 17.98
N GLU A 264 -7.49 -4.68 18.98
CA GLU A 264 -6.73 -4.39 20.21
C GLU A 264 -5.23 -4.19 19.98
N ASP A 265 -4.64 -4.97 19.08
CA ASP A 265 -3.24 -4.81 18.63
C ASP A 265 -3.03 -3.51 17.82
N GLY A 266 -4.10 -2.79 17.49
CA GLY A 266 -4.02 -1.55 16.71
C GLY A 266 -3.76 -1.81 15.24
N LEU A 267 -4.27 -2.91 14.68
CA LEU A 267 -4.23 -3.20 13.25
C LEU A 267 -5.36 -2.48 12.50
N ILE A 268 -5.17 -2.29 11.20
CA ILE A 268 -6.13 -1.65 10.30
C ILE A 268 -7.00 -2.76 9.71
N PRO A 269 -8.26 -2.95 10.18
CA PRO A 269 -9.16 -3.92 9.59
C PRO A 269 -9.63 -3.42 8.23
N LEU A 270 -9.38 -4.23 7.21
CA LEU A 270 -9.76 -3.96 5.82
C LEU A 270 -10.63 -5.10 5.30
N LEU A 271 -11.73 -4.73 4.67
CA LEU A 271 -12.67 -5.64 4.01
C LEU A 271 -12.67 -5.40 2.49
N GLY A 272 -13.01 -6.45 1.74
CA GLY A 272 -13.47 -6.28 0.36
C GLY A 272 -12.45 -6.58 -0.74
N ARG A 273 -11.39 -7.33 -0.45
CA ARG A 273 -10.69 -8.04 -1.54
C ARG A 273 -11.56 -9.22 -1.98
N ILE A 274 -12.45 -8.92 -2.91
CA ILE A 274 -13.42 -9.85 -3.46
C ILE A 274 -12.83 -10.43 -4.73
N ASN A 275 -12.88 -11.75 -4.85
CA ASN A 275 -12.41 -12.41 -6.05
C ASN A 275 -13.39 -12.20 -7.22
N PRO A 276 -12.99 -12.50 -8.48
CA PRO A 276 -13.83 -12.22 -9.64
C PRO A 276 -15.20 -12.94 -9.66
N THR A 277 -15.33 -14.06 -8.95
CA THR A 277 -16.59 -14.82 -8.90
C THR A 277 -17.58 -14.24 -7.90
N GLY A 278 -17.12 -13.39 -6.96
CA GLY A 278 -17.96 -12.83 -5.91
C GLY A 278 -18.28 -13.81 -4.78
N HIS A 279 -17.63 -14.98 -4.72
CA HIS A 279 -17.88 -16.01 -3.72
C HIS A 279 -16.72 -16.21 -2.73
N LEU A 280 -15.73 -15.31 -2.78
CA LEU A 280 -14.62 -15.24 -1.83
C LEU A 280 -14.37 -13.79 -1.43
N MET A 281 -14.43 -13.51 -0.13
CA MET A 281 -13.98 -12.25 0.44
C MET A 281 -12.72 -12.49 1.27
N SER A 282 -11.68 -11.71 1.02
CA SER A 282 -10.52 -11.63 1.91
C SER A 282 -10.68 -10.46 2.88
N MET A 283 -10.36 -10.73 4.13
CA MET A 283 -10.29 -9.74 5.21
C MET A 283 -8.85 -9.67 5.71
N CYS A 284 -8.30 -8.46 5.74
CA CYS A 284 -6.92 -8.22 6.11
C CYS A 284 -6.84 -7.37 7.38
N PHE A 285 -5.83 -7.64 8.21
CA PHE A 285 -5.52 -6.83 9.39
C PHE A 285 -4.19 -6.11 9.16
N CYS A 286 -4.18 -5.07 8.32
CA CYS A 286 -2.93 -4.48 7.88
C CYS A 286 -2.27 -3.65 8.98
N CYS A 287 -0.96 -3.82 9.22
CA CYS A 287 -0.20 -2.85 10.00
C CYS A 287 0.36 -1.75 9.08
N SER A 288 0.53 -0.54 9.63
CA SER A 288 1.17 0.58 8.93
C SER A 288 2.68 0.37 8.76
N CYS A 289 3.29 -0.53 9.52
CA CYS A 289 4.75 -0.74 9.54
C CYS A 289 5.26 -1.78 8.53
N CYS A 290 4.51 -2.82 8.18
CA CYS A 290 5.00 -3.93 7.32
C CYS A 290 4.14 -4.17 6.07
N CYS A 291 2.82 -3.94 6.13
CA CYS A 291 1.94 -4.28 5.02
C CYS A 291 2.02 -3.23 3.90
N VAL A 292 2.05 -3.67 2.64
CA VAL A 292 1.93 -2.80 1.46
C VAL A 292 0.71 -1.88 1.55
N ASN A 293 -0.47 -2.42 1.90
CA ASN A 293 -1.69 -1.62 2.00
C ASN A 293 -1.57 -0.60 3.12
N GLY A 294 -1.12 -1.04 4.31
CA GLY A 294 -0.97 -0.16 5.48
C GLY A 294 0.05 0.95 5.25
N ARG A 295 1.19 0.64 4.63
CA ARG A 295 2.19 1.65 4.23
C ARG A 295 1.68 2.56 3.13
N SER A 296 0.93 2.05 2.16
CA SER A 296 0.31 2.88 1.10
C SER A 296 -0.75 3.82 1.67
N ILE A 297 -1.52 3.36 2.65
CA ILE A 297 -2.47 4.19 3.41
C ILE A 297 -1.73 5.31 4.16
N THR A 298 -0.59 4.99 4.78
CA THR A 298 0.14 5.91 5.66
C THR A 298 0.99 6.92 4.87
N TYR A 299 1.73 6.43 3.88
CA TYR A 299 2.82 7.14 3.19
C TYR A 299 2.57 7.30 1.68
N GLY A 300 1.51 6.68 1.14
CA GLY A 300 1.17 6.79 -0.28
C GLY A 300 0.72 8.21 -0.69
N PRO A 301 0.65 8.48 -2.00
CA PRO A 301 0.07 9.74 -2.48
C PRO A 301 -1.38 9.86 -2.02
N SER A 302 -1.85 11.10 -1.88
CA SER A 302 -3.22 11.45 -1.52
C SER A 302 -4.20 11.08 -2.63
N THR A 303 -4.36 9.79 -2.91
CA THR A 303 -5.42 9.26 -3.76
C THR A 303 -6.05 8.04 -3.09
N PRO A 304 -7.11 8.24 -2.28
CA PRO A 304 -7.84 7.16 -1.61
C PRO A 304 -8.81 6.45 -2.58
N LYS A 305 -8.40 6.13 -3.81
CA LYS A 305 -9.29 5.39 -4.73
C LYS A 305 -9.49 3.93 -4.30
N MET A 306 -8.54 3.37 -3.55
CA MET A 306 -8.58 1.97 -3.10
C MET A 306 -9.36 1.76 -1.80
N PHE A 307 -9.46 2.77 -0.93
CA PHE A 307 -10.11 2.67 0.37
C PHE A 307 -11.09 3.82 0.57
N ARG A 308 -12.33 3.49 0.90
CA ARG A 308 -13.38 4.49 1.10
C ARG A 308 -13.66 4.68 2.59
N ARG A 309 -13.75 5.94 3.01
CA ARG A 309 -14.35 6.35 4.30
C ARG A 309 -15.85 6.04 4.27
N ILE A 310 -16.40 5.64 5.40
CA ILE A 310 -17.86 5.47 5.53
C ILE A 310 -18.52 6.85 5.37
N GLU A 311 -19.56 6.90 4.53
CA GLU A 311 -20.31 8.13 4.29
C GLU A 311 -20.96 8.64 5.59
N GLY A 312 -20.99 9.95 5.78
CA GLY A 312 -21.61 10.56 6.95
C GLY A 312 -20.77 10.55 8.23
N LEU A 313 -19.63 9.85 8.25
CA LEU A 313 -18.72 9.89 9.39
C LEU A 313 -17.96 11.22 9.44
N THR A 314 -17.95 11.88 10.59
CA THR A 314 -17.21 13.10 10.91
C THR A 314 -16.21 12.84 12.04
N VAL A 315 -15.09 13.57 12.04
CA VAL A 315 -14.10 13.55 13.13
C VAL A 315 -13.74 14.99 13.42
N GLU A 316 -13.89 15.41 14.66
CA GLU A 316 -13.66 16.79 15.10
C GLU A 316 -12.77 16.85 16.33
N VAL A 317 -12.08 17.98 16.50
CA VAL A 317 -11.32 18.28 17.72
C VAL A 317 -11.87 19.57 18.31
N ASP A 318 -12.31 19.51 19.56
CA ASP A 318 -12.66 20.67 20.36
C ASP A 318 -11.38 21.42 20.78
N PRO A 319 -11.11 22.63 20.26
CA PRO A 319 -9.91 23.39 20.60
C PRO A 319 -9.87 23.89 22.05
N GLU A 320 -11.03 24.06 22.69
CA GLU A 320 -11.12 24.54 24.06
C GLU A 320 -10.71 23.46 25.06
N VAL A 321 -11.00 22.19 24.73
CA VAL A 321 -10.63 21.03 25.54
C VAL A 321 -9.23 20.50 25.18
N CYS A 322 -8.81 20.64 23.92
CA CYS A 322 -7.52 20.12 23.46
C CYS A 322 -6.35 20.82 24.15
N VAL A 323 -5.44 20.07 24.78
CA VAL A 323 -4.25 20.63 25.45
C VAL A 323 -2.98 20.58 24.58
N GLY A 324 -3.07 20.13 23.33
CA GLY A 324 -1.92 20.08 22.42
C GLY A 324 -0.89 18.98 22.72
N CYS A 325 -1.25 17.93 23.49
CA CYS A 325 -0.31 16.86 23.91
C CYS A 325 0.31 16.06 22.76
N GLY A 326 -0.41 15.86 21.66
CA GLY A 326 0.10 15.20 20.47
C GLY A 326 -0.17 13.69 20.34
N ASP A 327 -0.71 13.02 21.37
CA ASP A 327 -0.96 11.56 21.37
C ASP A 327 -1.76 11.09 20.15
N CYS A 328 -2.76 11.88 19.74
CA CYS A 328 -3.57 11.58 18.57
C CYS A 328 -2.79 11.61 17.24
N LEU A 329 -1.71 12.41 17.14
CA LEU A 329 -0.84 12.45 15.97
C LEU A 329 0.02 11.19 15.88
N GLU A 330 0.51 10.70 17.02
CA GLU A 330 1.38 9.50 17.09
C GLU A 330 0.64 8.25 16.61
N VAL A 331 -0.61 8.06 17.04
CA VAL A 331 -1.41 6.89 16.66
C VAL A 331 -2.07 6.99 15.27
N CYS A 332 -1.99 8.15 14.62
CA CYS A 332 -2.67 8.38 13.36
C CYS A 332 -1.91 7.75 12.17
N VAL A 333 -2.27 6.52 11.84
CA VAL A 333 -1.74 5.79 10.67
C VAL A 333 -2.14 6.41 9.32
N PHE A 334 -3.09 7.34 9.29
CA PHE A 334 -3.51 8.03 8.05
C PHE A 334 -2.82 9.39 7.86
N LYS A 335 -2.05 9.83 8.87
CA LYS A 335 -1.54 11.22 8.98
C LYS A 335 -2.66 12.24 8.75
N GLY A 336 -3.84 11.94 9.29
CA GLY A 336 -5.04 12.78 9.28
C GLY A 336 -5.13 13.74 10.47
N MET A 337 -4.13 13.76 11.35
CA MET A 337 -4.03 14.69 12.47
C MET A 337 -2.83 15.62 12.25
N GLU A 338 -3.01 16.90 12.52
CA GLU A 338 -1.98 17.93 12.42
C GLU A 338 -2.02 18.86 13.63
N MET A 339 -0.90 19.55 13.90
CA MET A 339 -0.82 20.53 14.98
C MET A 339 -0.89 21.94 14.37
N ILE A 340 -1.87 22.74 14.79
CA ILE A 340 -2.09 24.12 14.36
C ILE A 340 -2.38 24.96 15.60
N ASP A 341 -1.61 26.03 15.80
CA ASP A 341 -1.75 26.93 16.94
C ASP A 341 -1.74 26.18 18.29
N ASP A 342 -0.79 25.25 18.45
CA ASP A 342 -0.65 24.37 19.62
C ASP A 342 -1.88 23.49 19.93
N LYS A 343 -2.78 23.31 18.96
CA LYS A 343 -3.96 22.43 19.06
C LYS A 343 -3.95 21.38 17.96
N ALA A 344 -4.44 20.19 18.29
CA ALA A 344 -4.68 19.16 17.28
C ALA A 344 -5.84 19.59 16.36
N ARG A 345 -5.69 19.34 15.06
CA ARG A 345 -6.71 19.54 14.02
C ARG A 345 -6.79 18.31 13.13
N VAL A 346 -7.98 18.06 12.59
CA VAL A 346 -8.21 16.97 11.65
C VAL A 346 -7.99 17.46 10.23
N ASN A 347 -7.04 16.84 9.53
CA ASN A 347 -6.89 16.97 8.10
C ASN A 347 -7.95 16.08 7.41
N GLN A 348 -9.08 16.68 7.04
CA GLN A 348 -10.23 15.96 6.47
C GLN A 348 -9.91 15.26 5.14
N LYS A 349 -8.88 15.71 4.40
CA LYS A 349 -8.47 15.08 3.14
C LYS A 349 -7.76 13.74 3.36
N ARG A 350 -7.15 13.54 4.54
CA ARG A 350 -6.38 12.34 4.88
C ARG A 350 -7.10 11.45 5.90
N CYS A 351 -7.96 12.02 6.74
CA CYS A 351 -8.69 11.28 7.75
C CYS A 351 -9.69 10.29 7.12
N LEU A 352 -9.50 8.99 7.38
CA LEU A 352 -10.48 7.94 7.04
C LEU A 352 -11.47 7.64 8.17
N GLY A 353 -11.41 8.37 9.28
CA GLY A 353 -12.40 8.21 10.35
C GLY A 353 -12.14 7.07 11.31
N CYS A 354 -10.88 6.76 11.62
CA CYS A 354 -10.52 5.50 12.25
C CYS A 354 -10.85 5.32 13.73
N GLY A 355 -11.24 6.35 14.49
CA GLY A 355 -11.46 6.17 15.93
C GLY A 355 -10.24 6.24 16.84
N ARG A 356 -9.03 5.94 16.34
CA ARG A 356 -7.84 5.81 17.20
C ARG A 356 -7.52 7.06 18.01
N CYS A 357 -7.61 8.21 17.35
CA CYS A 357 -7.32 9.50 17.96
C CYS A 357 -8.25 9.81 19.14
N GLU A 358 -9.53 9.50 19.01
CA GLU A 358 -10.52 9.63 20.09
C GLU A 358 -10.15 8.71 21.26
N THR A 359 -9.85 7.44 20.99
CA THR A 359 -9.51 6.45 22.04
C THR A 359 -8.30 6.86 22.88
N VAL A 360 -7.28 7.45 22.27
CA VAL A 360 -6.05 7.82 23.00
C VAL A 360 -6.08 9.23 23.56
N CYS A 361 -7.10 10.04 23.28
CA CYS A 361 -7.13 11.43 23.75
C CYS A 361 -7.36 11.47 25.26
N PRO A 362 -6.37 11.86 26.09
CA PRO A 362 -6.52 11.80 27.55
C PRO A 362 -7.49 12.84 28.10
N ASN A 363 -7.84 13.85 27.29
CA ASN A 363 -8.74 14.95 27.67
C ASN A 363 -10.14 14.83 27.06
N GLY A 364 -10.40 13.81 26.21
CA GLY A 364 -11.68 13.67 25.52
C GLY A 364 -11.98 14.82 24.54
N ALA A 365 -10.95 15.44 23.97
CA ALA A 365 -11.09 16.59 23.07
C ALA A 365 -11.49 16.22 21.63
N ILE A 366 -11.63 14.94 21.32
CA ILE A 366 -11.83 14.45 19.95
C ILE A 366 -13.13 13.67 19.94
N SER A 367 -14.01 13.97 18.99
CA SER A 367 -15.30 13.29 18.80
C SER A 367 -15.40 12.72 17.39
N ILE A 368 -16.12 11.60 17.28
CA ILE A 368 -16.43 10.95 16.02
C ILE A 368 -17.91 10.66 15.97
N GLU A 369 -18.57 11.12 14.91
CA GLU A 369 -20.03 11.07 14.80
C GLU A 369 -20.48 10.63 13.42
N PHE A 370 -21.62 9.96 13.36
CA PHE A 370 -22.35 9.72 12.12
C PHE A 370 -23.53 10.68 12.02
N ASP A 371 -23.79 11.17 10.81
CA ASP A 371 -25.01 11.91 10.51
C ASP A 371 -26.28 11.03 10.58
N ASP A 372 -26.13 9.72 10.42
CA ASP A 372 -27.20 8.72 10.42
C ASP A 372 -26.71 7.41 11.07
N SER A 373 -27.50 6.85 11.98
CA SER A 373 -27.18 5.58 12.65
C SER A 373 -27.18 4.37 11.72
N THR A 374 -27.79 4.45 10.52
CA THR A 374 -27.93 3.34 9.56
C THR A 374 -26.75 3.18 8.60
N ARG A 375 -25.70 4.01 8.73
CA ARG A 375 -24.56 4.04 7.80
C ARG A 375 -23.76 2.73 7.79
N VAL A 376 -23.76 1.99 8.89
CA VAL A 376 -23.09 0.68 8.97
C VAL A 376 -23.88 -0.39 8.22
N GLU A 377 -25.20 -0.41 8.38
CA GLU A 377 -26.11 -1.27 7.62
C GLU A 377 -26.00 -0.98 6.12
N GLY A 378 -25.99 0.31 5.73
CA GLY A 378 -25.79 0.70 4.33
C GLY A 378 -24.44 0.26 3.76
N LEU A 379 -23.37 0.22 4.56
CA LEU A 379 -22.08 -0.36 4.15
C LEU A 379 -22.19 -1.87 3.93
N ILE A 380 -22.87 -2.58 4.84
CA ILE A 380 -23.10 -4.02 4.74
C ILE A 380 -23.89 -4.33 3.46
N ASP A 381 -25.05 -3.69 3.27
CA ASP A 381 -25.91 -3.88 2.10
C ASP A 381 -25.13 -3.67 0.80
N LYS A 382 -24.30 -2.62 0.76
CA LYS A 382 -23.45 -2.33 -0.38
C LYS A 382 -22.40 -3.41 -0.63
N LEU A 383 -21.72 -3.90 0.41
CA LEU A 383 -20.75 -4.99 0.27
C LEU A 383 -21.42 -6.26 -0.24
N GLU A 384 -22.63 -6.59 0.22
CA GLU A 384 -23.40 -7.73 -0.26
C GLU A 384 -23.78 -7.64 -1.75
N THR A 385 -23.84 -6.45 -2.35
CA THR A 385 -24.02 -6.32 -3.81
C THR A 385 -22.82 -6.80 -4.62
N TYR A 386 -21.64 -6.95 -3.99
CA TYR A 386 -20.41 -7.37 -4.65
C TYR A 386 -20.01 -8.80 -4.31
N VAL A 387 -20.53 -9.37 -3.22
CA VAL A 387 -20.06 -10.65 -2.70
C VAL A 387 -21.15 -11.41 -1.97
N ASP A 388 -21.18 -12.71 -2.22
CA ASP A 388 -21.96 -13.68 -1.49
C ASP A 388 -21.01 -14.65 -0.79
N VAL A 389 -20.91 -14.50 0.53
CA VAL A 389 -20.04 -15.35 1.37
C VAL A 389 -20.76 -16.60 1.87
N SER A 390 -22.03 -16.80 1.51
CA SER A 390 -22.79 -17.99 1.86
C SER A 390 -22.57 -19.20 0.94
#